data_AF-A0A444I2P1-F1
#
_entry.id   AF-A0A444I2P1-F1
#
_cell.length_a   1.000
_cell.length_b   1.000
_cell.length_c   1.000
_cell.angle_alpha   90.00
_cell.angle_beta   90.00
_cell.angle_gamma   90.00
#
_symmetry.space_group_name_H-M   'P 1'
#
loop_
_entity.id
_entity.type
_entity.pdbx_description
1 polymer ?
#
loop_
_entity_poly.entity_id
_entity_poly.type
_entity_poly.pdbx_seq_one_letter_code
_entity_poly.pdbx_strand_id
1 'polypeptide(L)'
;MGIARQSHYDTFGDEHELYLKALRNYGIADVSAFASLAREARTPMEAIKALLLSVAAGDQDARARGCLGVQAICDFGTTDAAVSPISRDAAELFRKTLSKILADAKTQGDLPDRFDPQAGQKFFTRSYWV
;
A
#
# COMPACT_ATOMS: atom_id res chain seq x y z
N MET A 1 -17.02 10.00 -13.05
CA MET A 1 -17.90 8.82 -13.13
C MET A 1 -18.97 8.91 -14.22
N GLY A 2 -19.44 10.11 -14.61
CA GLY A 2 -20.44 10.22 -15.68
C GLY A 2 -21.83 9.66 -15.32
N ILE A 3 -22.12 9.53 -14.02
CA ILE A 3 -23.37 8.99 -13.50
C ILE A 3 -24.26 10.10 -12.95
N ALA A 4 -25.59 9.91 -13.05
CA ALA A 4 -26.56 10.82 -12.47
C ALA A 4 -26.54 10.76 -10.92
N ARG A 5 -26.90 11.88 -10.27
CA ARG A 5 -26.92 12.00 -8.80
C ARG A 5 -27.74 10.89 -8.13
N GLN A 6 -28.89 10.54 -8.69
CA GLN A 6 -29.74 9.48 -8.14
C GLN A 6 -29.07 8.10 -8.19
N SER A 7 -28.49 7.75 -9.35
CA SER A 7 -27.70 6.52 -9.51
C SER A 7 -26.48 6.46 -8.59
N HIS A 8 -25.84 7.59 -8.29
CA HIS A 8 -24.74 7.67 -7.33
C HIS A 8 -25.20 7.24 -5.92
N TYR A 9 -26.28 7.82 -5.40
CA TYR A 9 -26.80 7.46 -4.08
C TYR A 9 -27.36 6.03 -4.05
N ASP A 10 -28.03 5.59 -5.12
CA ASP A 10 -28.57 4.23 -5.23
C ASP A 10 -27.46 3.16 -5.19
N THR A 11 -26.28 3.46 -5.77
CA THR A 11 -25.17 2.50 -5.86
C THR A 11 -24.28 2.53 -4.62
N PHE A 12 -23.98 3.73 -4.12
CA PHE A 12 -22.91 3.91 -3.15
C PHE A 12 -23.39 4.25 -1.75
N GLY A 13 -24.67 4.55 -1.55
CA GLY A 13 -25.15 5.14 -0.31
C GLY A 13 -24.81 6.62 -0.32
N ASP A 14 -24.07 7.09 0.67
CA ASP A 14 -23.63 8.49 0.76
C ASP A 14 -22.18 8.71 0.27
N GLU A 15 -21.74 9.98 0.33
CA GLU A 15 -20.37 10.37 -0.06
C GLU A 15 -19.30 9.74 0.84
N HIS A 16 -19.60 9.52 2.12
CA HIS A 16 -18.69 8.91 3.06
C HIS A 16 -18.53 7.40 2.80
N GLU A 17 -19.62 6.70 2.52
CA GLU A 17 -19.56 5.30 2.09
C GLU A 17 -18.78 5.13 0.79
N LEU A 18 -18.98 6.03 -0.18
CA LEU A 18 -18.17 6.04 -1.40
C LEU A 18 -16.69 6.26 -1.08
N TYR A 19 -16.36 7.21 -0.21
CA TYR A 19 -14.99 7.46 0.22
C TYR A 19 -14.35 6.21 0.84
N LEU A 20 -15.04 5.54 1.77
CA LEU A 20 -14.53 4.32 2.42
C LEU A 20 -14.33 3.18 1.41
N LYS A 21 -15.25 3.01 0.45
CA LYS A 21 -15.12 2.04 -0.65
C LYS A 21 -13.90 2.37 -1.52
N ALA A 22 -13.71 3.64 -1.86
CA ALA A 22 -12.56 4.09 -2.64
C ALA A 22 -11.24 3.86 -1.90
N LEU A 23 -11.19 4.16 -0.60
CA LEU A 23 -10.01 3.95 0.24
C LEU A 23 -9.64 2.46 0.34
N ARG A 24 -10.63 1.57 0.54
CA ARG A 24 -10.40 0.12 0.53
C ARG A 24 -9.87 -0.36 -0.81
N ASN A 25 -10.50 0.07 -1.90
CA ASN A 25 -10.08 -0.30 -3.24
C ASN A 25 -8.66 0.20 -3.55
N TYR A 26 -8.33 1.42 -3.14
CA TYR A 26 -7.00 1.99 -3.24
C TYR A 26 -5.96 1.11 -2.51
N GLY A 27 -6.22 0.75 -1.24
CA GLY A 27 -5.32 -0.11 -0.48
C GLY A 27 -5.12 -1.50 -1.09
N ILE A 28 -6.20 -2.12 -1.60
CA ILE A 28 -6.13 -3.42 -2.28
C ILE A 28 -5.31 -3.31 -3.58
N ALA A 29 -5.52 -2.26 -4.36
CA ALA A 29 -4.81 -2.03 -5.62
C ALA A 29 -3.30 -1.85 -5.37
N ASP A 30 -2.91 -1.04 -4.39
CA ASP A 30 -1.50 -0.81 -4.04
C ASP A 30 -0.80 -2.12 -3.66
N VAL A 31 -1.40 -2.92 -2.77
CA VAL A 31 -0.77 -4.18 -2.36
C VAL A 31 -0.77 -5.22 -3.48
N SER A 32 -1.80 -5.23 -4.34
CA SER A 32 -1.82 -6.11 -5.52
C SER A 32 -0.75 -5.75 -6.54
N ALA A 33 -0.48 -4.45 -6.74
CA ALA A 33 0.63 -3.99 -7.57
C ALA A 33 1.97 -4.44 -7.00
N PHE A 34 2.16 -4.32 -5.69
CA PHE A 34 3.39 -4.76 -5.02
C PHE A 34 3.61 -6.27 -5.11
N ALA A 35 2.55 -7.07 -4.92
CA ALA A 35 2.62 -8.52 -5.09
C ALA A 35 2.95 -8.90 -6.55
N SER A 36 2.52 -8.10 -7.52
CA SER A 36 2.83 -8.32 -8.94
C SER A 36 4.29 -7.99 -9.25
N LEU A 37 4.79 -6.84 -8.80
CA LEU A 37 6.21 -6.50 -8.90
C LEU A 37 7.12 -7.56 -8.28
N ALA A 38 6.72 -8.11 -7.13
CA ALA A 38 7.47 -9.18 -6.49
C ALA A 38 7.48 -10.50 -7.27
N ARG A 39 6.42 -10.81 -8.01
CA ARG A 39 6.34 -12.00 -8.89
C ARG A 39 7.13 -11.84 -10.18
N GLU A 40 7.19 -10.62 -10.71
CA GLU A 40 7.86 -10.32 -11.99
C GLU A 40 9.38 -10.12 -11.84
N ALA A 41 9.84 -9.75 -10.65
CA ALA A 41 11.26 -9.58 -10.36
C ALA A 41 12.03 -10.90 -10.42
N ARG A 42 13.28 -10.85 -10.92
CA ARG A 42 14.13 -12.05 -11.00
C ARG A 42 14.79 -12.38 -9.68
N THR A 43 15.00 -11.37 -8.84
CA THR A 43 15.49 -11.53 -7.48
C THR A 43 14.63 -10.76 -6.47
N PRO A 44 14.57 -11.20 -5.21
CA PRO A 44 13.90 -10.46 -4.15
C PRO A 44 14.41 -9.02 -3.98
N MET A 45 15.70 -8.77 -4.22
CA MET A 45 16.25 -7.41 -4.17
C MET A 45 15.77 -6.54 -5.35
N GLU A 46 15.63 -7.13 -6.54
CA GLU A 46 14.99 -6.44 -7.67
C GLU A 46 13.54 -6.07 -7.34
N ALA A 47 12.79 -6.96 -6.65
CA ALA A 47 11.42 -6.66 -6.20
C ALA A 47 11.37 -5.47 -5.25
N ILE A 48 12.25 -5.42 -4.25
CA ILE A 48 12.32 -4.31 -3.29
C ILE A 48 12.67 -3.00 -4.01
N LYS A 49 13.61 -3.03 -4.96
CA LYS A 49 13.98 -1.86 -5.75
C LYS A 49 12.82 -1.39 -6.63
N ALA A 50 12.14 -2.31 -7.30
CA ALA A 50 10.98 -2.00 -8.13
C ALA A 50 9.85 -1.39 -7.31
N LEU A 51 9.59 -1.93 -6.11
CA LEU A 51 8.64 -1.38 -5.14
C LEU A 51 8.96 0.09 -4.82
N LEU A 52 10.19 0.38 -4.42
CA LEU A 52 10.62 1.72 -4.03
C LEU A 52 10.53 2.73 -5.18
N LEU A 53 10.81 2.28 -6.41
CA LEU A 53 10.78 3.13 -7.59
C LEU A 53 9.38 3.25 -8.21
N SER A 54 8.46 2.34 -7.90
CA SER A 54 7.12 2.30 -8.50
C SER A 54 6.34 3.60 -8.29
N VAL A 55 6.44 4.18 -7.09
CA VAL A 55 5.81 5.46 -6.76
C VAL A 55 6.39 6.57 -7.64
N ALA A 56 7.73 6.63 -7.76
CA ALA A 56 8.41 7.62 -8.59
C ALA A 56 8.17 7.42 -10.08
N ALA A 57 7.91 6.19 -10.54
CA ALA A 57 7.65 5.85 -11.93
C ALA A 57 6.18 6.05 -12.36
N GLY A 58 5.27 6.33 -11.42
CA GLY A 58 3.84 6.48 -11.69
C GLY A 58 3.46 7.67 -12.57
N ASP A 59 2.15 7.89 -12.74
CA ASP A 59 1.63 9.08 -13.41
C ASP A 59 1.94 10.37 -12.61
N GLN A 60 2.37 11.44 -13.29
CA GLN A 60 2.77 12.68 -12.63
C GLN A 60 1.59 13.36 -11.93
N ASP A 61 0.41 13.37 -12.55
CA ASP A 61 -0.78 13.98 -11.97
C ASP A 61 -1.27 13.16 -10.77
N ALA A 62 -1.19 11.83 -10.84
CA ALA A 62 -1.45 10.95 -9.71
C ALA A 62 -0.49 11.21 -8.56
N ARG A 63 0.81 11.32 -8.82
CA ARG A 63 1.80 11.70 -7.78
C ARG A 63 1.50 13.06 -7.18
N ALA A 64 1.08 14.04 -7.98
CA ALA A 64 0.75 15.38 -7.52
C ALA A 64 -0.46 15.40 -6.57
N ARG A 65 -1.40 14.46 -6.70
CA ARG A 65 -2.52 14.27 -5.75
C ARG A 65 -2.10 13.63 -4.42
N GLY A 66 -0.93 12.98 -4.38
CA GLY A 66 -0.43 12.29 -3.19
C GLY A 66 -1.05 10.91 -2.97
N CYS A 67 -0.66 10.27 -1.86
CA CYS A 67 -1.15 8.95 -1.46
C CYS A 67 -2.46 9.08 -0.68
N LEU A 68 -3.54 8.47 -1.19
CA LEU A 68 -4.85 8.49 -0.54
C LEU A 68 -4.81 7.86 0.87
N GLY A 69 -4.00 6.80 1.06
CA GLY A 69 -3.83 6.15 2.36
C GLY A 69 -3.18 7.06 3.41
N VAL A 70 -2.14 7.81 3.01
CA VAL A 70 -1.49 8.79 3.91
C VAL A 70 -2.44 9.95 4.22
N GLN A 71 -3.14 10.46 3.21
CA GLN A 71 -4.09 11.55 3.39
C GLN A 71 -5.25 11.14 4.32
N ALA A 72 -5.76 9.91 4.21
CA ALA A 72 -6.78 9.39 5.11
C ALA A 72 -6.32 9.41 6.59
N ILE A 73 -5.05 9.08 6.86
CA ILE A 73 -4.48 9.18 8.21
C ILE A 73 -4.34 10.64 8.65
N CYS A 74 -3.95 11.55 7.76
CA CYS A 74 -3.85 12.97 8.09
C CYS A 74 -5.21 13.59 8.43
N ASP A 75 -6.26 13.25 7.68
CA ASP A 75 -7.59 13.84 7.82
C ASP A 75 -8.37 13.24 9.00
N PHE A 76 -8.28 11.92 9.22
CA PHE A 76 -9.10 11.19 10.20
C PHE A 76 -8.30 10.65 11.40
N GLY A 77 -6.97 10.73 11.35
CA GLY A 77 -6.09 10.15 12.37
C GLY A 77 -6.08 8.62 12.35
N THR A 78 -5.60 8.05 13.45
CA THR A 78 -5.51 6.60 13.65
C THR A 78 -6.61 6.03 14.55
N THR A 79 -7.54 6.86 15.02
CA THR A 79 -8.61 6.49 15.96
C THR A 79 -10.00 6.51 15.36
N ASP A 80 -10.18 7.05 14.15
CA ASP A 80 -11.47 7.04 13.48
C ASP A 80 -11.96 5.59 13.26
N ALA A 81 -13.20 5.32 13.66
CA ALA A 81 -13.73 3.96 13.71
C ALA A 81 -13.99 3.36 12.31
N ALA A 82 -14.20 4.19 11.29
CA ALA A 82 -14.49 3.75 9.93
C ALA A 82 -13.23 3.64 9.07
N VAL A 83 -12.31 4.60 9.21
CA VAL A 83 -11.09 4.73 8.39
C VAL A 83 -9.95 3.89 8.96
N SER A 84 -9.73 3.92 10.28
CA SER A 84 -8.58 3.26 10.91
C SER A 84 -8.49 1.75 10.63
N PRO A 85 -9.59 0.97 10.64
CA PRO A 85 -9.53 -0.44 10.24
C PRO A 85 -9.00 -0.63 8.81
N ILE A 86 -9.41 0.21 7.86
CA ILE A 86 -9.00 0.10 6.45
C ILE A 86 -7.49 0.33 6.31
N SER A 87 -6.98 1.39 6.94
CA SER A 87 -5.56 1.71 6.93
C SER A 87 -4.72 0.62 7.60
N ARG A 88 -5.20 0.06 8.72
CA ARG A 88 -4.51 -1.04 9.41
C ARG A 88 -4.46 -2.31 8.57
N ASP A 89 -5.55 -2.67 7.91
CA ASP A 89 -5.62 -3.87 7.08
C ASP A 89 -4.68 -3.75 5.87
N ALA A 90 -4.65 -2.59 5.21
CA ALA A 90 -3.72 -2.31 4.12
C ALA A 90 -2.26 -2.37 4.59
N ALA A 91 -1.94 -1.75 5.72
CA ALA A 91 -0.60 -1.76 6.31
C ALA A 91 -0.14 -3.17 6.69
N GLU A 92 -1.02 -3.99 7.28
CA GLU A 92 -0.70 -5.37 7.65
C GLU A 92 -0.45 -6.24 6.41
N LEU A 93 -1.25 -6.07 5.36
CA LEU A 93 -1.05 -6.80 4.12
C LEU A 93 0.27 -6.42 3.43
N PHE A 94 0.61 -5.13 3.42
CA PHE A 94 1.90 -4.63 2.95
C PHE A 94 3.05 -5.24 3.76
N ARG A 95 2.94 -5.21 5.09
CA ARG A 95 3.94 -5.73 6.02
C ARG A 95 4.23 -7.22 5.81
N LYS A 96 3.18 -8.03 5.61
CA LYS A 96 3.30 -9.46 5.31
C LYS A 96 4.01 -9.70 3.98
N THR A 97 3.64 -8.94 2.95
CA THR A 97 4.26 -9.03 1.62
C THR A 97 5.75 -8.69 1.69
N LEU A 98 6.11 -7.58 2.35
CA LEU A 98 7.50 -7.17 2.50
C LEU A 98 8.32 -8.16 3.34
N SER A 99 7.75 -8.66 4.44
CA SER A 99 8.40 -9.67 5.28
C SER A 99 8.77 -10.91 4.47
N LYS A 100 7.86 -11.36 3.59
CA LYS A 100 8.10 -12.51 2.72
C LYS A 100 9.27 -12.23 1.76
N ILE A 101 9.25 -11.09 1.06
CA ILE A 101 10.31 -10.74 0.11
C ILE A 101 11.68 -10.68 0.81
N LEU A 102 11.77 -10.09 2.00
CA LEU A 102 13.02 -10.01 2.76
C LEU A 102 13.51 -11.38 3.26
N ALA A 103 12.60 -12.27 3.65
CA ALA A 103 12.94 -13.64 4.03
C ALA A 103 13.46 -14.45 2.83
N ASP A 104 12.81 -14.31 1.67
CA ASP A 104 13.23 -14.94 0.42
C ASP A 104 14.61 -14.42 0.00
N ALA A 105 14.85 -13.11 0.08
CA ALA A 105 16.14 -12.47 -0.19
C ALA A 105 17.27 -13.05 0.67
N LYS A 106 17.00 -13.24 1.97
CA LYS A 106 18.00 -13.83 2.89
C LYS A 106 18.29 -15.28 2.56
N THR A 107 17.25 -16.07 2.24
CA THR A 107 17.40 -17.49 1.90
C THR A 107 18.18 -17.68 0.60
N GLN A 108 18.05 -16.76 -0.35
CA GLN A 108 18.77 -16.79 -1.63
C GLN A 108 20.20 -16.24 -1.55
N GLY A 109 20.62 -15.70 -0.40
CA GLY A 109 21.96 -15.12 -0.22
C GLY A 109 22.11 -13.69 -0.74
N ASP A 110 21.03 -13.02 -1.14
CA ASP A 110 21.03 -11.61 -1.56
C ASP A 110 21.27 -10.65 -0.38
N LEU A 111 21.06 -11.13 0.84
CA LEU A 111 21.26 -10.37 2.08
C LEU A 111 22.34 -11.04 2.94
N PRO A 112 23.19 -10.25 3.63
CA PRO A 112 24.17 -10.79 4.57
C PRO A 112 23.49 -11.62 5.69
N ASP A 113 24.14 -12.66 6.20
CA ASP A 113 23.59 -13.50 7.28
C ASP A 113 23.19 -12.71 8.53
N ARG A 114 23.95 -11.65 8.84
CA ARG A 114 23.69 -10.73 9.95
C ARG A 114 22.45 -9.85 9.75
N PHE A 115 21.88 -9.81 8.55
CA PHE A 115 20.69 -9.02 8.27
C PHE A 115 19.49 -9.61 8.97
N ASP A 116 18.75 -8.79 9.70
CA ASP A 116 17.48 -9.15 10.32
C ASP A 116 16.31 -8.71 9.42
N PRO A 117 15.58 -9.65 8.78
CA PRO A 117 14.42 -9.34 7.96
C PRO A 117 13.34 -8.55 8.70
N GLN A 118 13.16 -8.76 10.01
CA GLN A 118 12.17 -8.02 10.77
C GLN A 118 12.59 -6.57 11.01
N ALA A 119 13.87 -6.34 11.33
CA ALA A 119 14.41 -4.99 11.44
C ALA A 119 14.31 -4.25 10.08
N GLY A 120 14.65 -4.93 8.98
CA GLY A 120 14.47 -4.39 7.62
C GLY A 120 13.02 -4.03 7.32
N GLN A 121 12.08 -4.93 7.60
CA GLN A 121 10.66 -4.69 7.41
C GLN A 121 10.18 -3.48 8.23
N LYS A 122 10.57 -3.36 9.50
CA LYS A 122 10.20 -2.24 10.37
C LYS A 122 10.75 -0.91 9.86
N PHE A 123 12.01 -0.91 9.42
CA PHE A 123 12.65 0.27 8.84
C PHE A 123 11.90 0.76 7.60
N PHE A 124 11.55 -0.16 6.69
CA PHE A 124 10.78 0.17 5.50
C PHE A 124 9.39 0.69 5.83
N THR A 125 8.64 0.01 6.70
CA THR A 125 7.27 0.44 7.03
C THR A 125 7.25 1.82 7.68
N ARG A 126 8.20 2.13 8.56
CA ARG A 126 8.32 3.47 9.16
C ARG A 126 8.71 4.54 8.13
N SER A 127 9.54 4.18 7.14
CA SER A 127 9.99 5.13 6.12
C SER A 127 8.94 5.38 5.03
N TYR A 128 7.97 4.47 4.86
CA TYR A 128 6.94 4.54 3.83
C TYR A 128 5.54 4.89 4.35
N TRP A 129 5.24 4.60 5.61
CA TRP A 129 3.91 4.74 6.23
C TRP A 129 4.07 5.13 7.71
N VAL A 130 4.41 6.41 7.93
CA VAL A 130 4.54 7.14 9.22
C VAL A 130 5.61 6.63 10.20
#